data_AF-A0A850BH13-F1
#
_entry.id   AF-A0A850BH13-F1
#
_cell.length_a   1.000
_cell.length_b   1.000
_cell.length_c   1.000
_cell.angle_alpha   90.00
_cell.angle_beta   90.00
_cell.angle_gamma   90.00
#
_symmetry.space_group_name_H-M   'P 1'
#
loop_
_entity.id
_entity.type
_entity.pdbx_description
1 polymer ?
#
loop_
_entity_poly.entity_id
_entity_poly.type
_entity_poly.pdbx_seq_one_letter_code
_entity_poly.pdbx_strand_id
1 'polypeptide(L)'
;MASIDELLKPFACALHAKANTLNSVELSSSQRARLLESMSDDIKKCINFVEPEVSEAALTEAYHLQVDLHMQNWHDQPSFDAGREIFHFEHVVPVSAIRAACCNQTSEIAVLAVLKGRLRVAWILKSEDAELTRLGYRSNRPEPDAAYRNAGIRLAPRRGG
;
A
#
# COMPACT_ATOMS: atom_id res chain seq x y z
N MET A 1 -10.12 19.10 9.37
CA MET A 1 -9.63 18.24 8.27
C MET A 1 -10.63 17.12 8.09
N ALA A 2 -10.87 16.65 6.86
CA ALA A 2 -11.72 15.48 6.62
C ALA A 2 -11.11 14.25 7.32
N SER A 3 -11.95 13.42 7.90
CA SER A 3 -11.54 12.13 8.48
C SER A 3 -11.06 11.18 7.39
N ILE A 4 -10.21 10.21 7.76
CA ILE A 4 -9.77 9.17 6.83
C ILE A 4 -10.96 8.40 6.23
N ASP A 5 -12.03 8.21 7.01
CA ASP A 5 -13.25 7.56 6.55
C ASP A 5 -13.93 8.35 5.44
N GLU A 6 -14.04 9.67 5.57
CA GLU A 6 -14.60 10.55 4.55
C GLU A 6 -13.74 10.55 3.27
N LEU A 7 -12.41 10.50 3.42
CA LEU A 7 -11.48 10.46 2.28
C LEU A 7 -11.51 9.13 1.53
N LEU A 8 -11.69 8.00 2.23
CA LEU A 8 -11.70 6.67 1.63
C LEU A 8 -13.08 6.25 1.10
N LYS A 9 -14.18 6.84 1.57
CA LYS A 9 -15.55 6.46 1.19
C LYS A 9 -15.80 6.48 -0.34
N PRO A 10 -15.37 7.49 -1.11
CA PRO A 10 -15.55 7.49 -2.56
C PRO A 10 -14.85 6.30 -3.25
N PHE A 11 -13.66 5.94 -2.76
CA PHE A 11 -12.90 4.79 -3.26
C PHE A 11 -13.57 3.48 -2.90
N ALA A 12 -14.11 3.35 -1.68
CA ALA A 12 -14.83 2.16 -1.27
C ALA A 12 -16.09 1.91 -2.14
N CYS A 13 -16.86 2.96 -2.44
CA CYS A 13 -18.00 2.89 -3.36
C CYS A 13 -17.58 2.45 -4.76
N ALA A 14 -16.55 3.09 -5.32
CA ALA A 14 -16.03 2.73 -6.65
C ALA A 14 -15.50 1.29 -6.72
N LEU A 15 -14.76 0.84 -5.71
CA LEU A 15 -14.24 -0.52 -5.62
C LEU A 15 -15.36 -1.56 -5.47
N HIS A 16 -16.39 -1.29 -4.67
CA HIS A 16 -17.55 -2.17 -4.53
C HIS A 16 -18.32 -2.29 -5.84
N ALA A 17 -18.57 -1.18 -6.55
CA ALA A 17 -19.22 -1.20 -7.85
C ALA A 17 -18.42 -2.06 -8.88
N LYS A 18 -17.10 -1.88 -8.93
CA LYS A 18 -16.21 -2.67 -9.82
C LYS A 18 -16.19 -4.16 -9.44
N ALA A 19 -16.12 -4.47 -8.14
CA ALA A 19 -16.20 -5.85 -7.64
C ALA A 19 -17.52 -6.51 -8.00
N ASN A 20 -18.64 -5.81 -7.86
CA ASN A 20 -19.94 -6.32 -8.28
C ASN A 20 -19.97 -6.62 -9.77
N THR A 21 -19.50 -5.70 -10.63
CA THR A 21 -19.40 -5.94 -12.08
C THR A 21 -18.56 -7.17 -12.41
N LEU A 22 -17.43 -7.39 -11.72
CA LEU A 22 -16.60 -8.59 -11.91
C LEU A 22 -17.31 -9.91 -11.60
N ASN A 23 -18.31 -9.87 -10.71
CA ASN A 23 -19.01 -11.03 -10.17
C ASN A 23 -20.38 -11.26 -10.83
N SER A 24 -21.02 -10.21 -11.36
CA SER A 24 -22.39 -10.28 -11.89
C SER A 24 -22.49 -10.18 -13.40
N VAL A 25 -21.43 -9.76 -14.09
CA VAL A 25 -21.42 -9.57 -15.55
C VAL A 25 -20.45 -10.55 -16.19
N GLU A 26 -20.87 -11.16 -17.30
CA GLU A 26 -19.97 -11.94 -18.14
C GLU A 26 -19.00 -11.00 -18.87
N LEU A 27 -17.72 -11.11 -18.54
CA LEU A 27 -16.66 -10.27 -19.07
C LEU A 27 -15.65 -11.13 -19.80
N SER A 28 -15.14 -10.64 -20.93
CA SER A 28 -13.97 -11.23 -21.58
C SER A 28 -12.74 -11.11 -20.67
N SER A 29 -11.70 -11.91 -20.94
CA SER A 29 -10.44 -11.85 -20.19
C SER A 29 -9.80 -10.46 -20.23
N SER A 30 -9.90 -9.75 -21.35
CA SER A 30 -9.35 -8.39 -21.49
C SER A 30 -10.14 -7.35 -20.70
N GLN A 31 -11.47 -7.43 -20.71
CA GLN A 31 -12.34 -6.55 -19.90
C GLN A 31 -12.11 -6.77 -18.41
N ARG A 32 -12.04 -8.04 -17.97
CA ARG A 32 -11.72 -8.40 -16.59
C ARG A 32 -10.36 -7.84 -16.15
N ALA A 33 -9.33 -7.99 -16.99
CA ALA A 33 -8.00 -7.47 -16.69
C ALA A 33 -7.99 -5.93 -16.49
N ARG A 34 -8.66 -5.19 -17.37
CA ARG A 34 -8.78 -3.72 -17.26
C ARG A 34 -9.52 -3.26 -16.01
N LEU A 35 -10.57 -3.99 -15.62
CA LEU A 35 -11.32 -3.66 -14.41
C LEU A 35 -10.48 -3.91 -13.15
N LEU A 36 -9.74 -5.02 -13.10
CA LEU A 36 -8.80 -5.33 -12.01
C LEU A 36 -7.63 -4.34 -11.91
N GLU A 37 -7.11 -3.88 -13.04
CA GLU A 37 -6.11 -2.82 -13.12
C GLU A 37 -6.66 -1.51 -12.56
N SER A 38 -7.86 -1.11 -12.99
CA SER A 38 -8.54 0.09 -12.49
C SER A 38 -8.79 0.04 -10.97
N MET A 39 -9.14 -1.12 -10.42
CA MET A 39 -9.25 -1.29 -8.96
C MET A 39 -7.89 -1.13 -8.26
N SER A 40 -6.83 -1.69 -8.84
CA SER A 40 -5.47 -1.53 -8.30
C SER A 40 -5.01 -0.08 -8.30
N ASP A 41 -5.34 0.69 -9.33
CA ASP A 41 -4.98 2.11 -9.39
C ASP A 41 -5.74 2.95 -8.37
N ASP A 42 -7.00 2.63 -8.08
CA ASP A 42 -7.75 3.28 -7.01
C ASP A 42 -7.13 2.99 -5.63
N ILE A 43 -6.72 1.74 -5.37
CA ILE A 43 -6.02 1.38 -4.12
C ILE A 43 -4.71 2.15 -4.00
N LYS A 44 -3.90 2.24 -5.06
CA LYS A 44 -2.65 3.01 -5.06
C LYS A 44 -2.89 4.49 -4.76
N LYS A 45 -3.98 5.09 -5.25
CA LYS A 45 -4.29 6.51 -4.96
C LYS A 45 -4.65 6.73 -3.49
N CYS A 46 -5.25 5.73 -2.83
CA CYS A 46 -5.64 5.86 -1.43
C CYS A 46 -4.45 6.07 -0.48
N ILE A 47 -3.24 5.63 -0.86
CA ILE A 47 -2.05 5.77 -0.01
C ILE A 47 -1.67 7.23 0.28
N ASN A 48 -2.12 8.17 -0.55
CA ASN A 48 -1.93 9.60 -0.34
C ASN A 48 -2.66 10.14 0.91
N PHE A 49 -3.56 9.35 1.50
CA PHE A 49 -4.30 9.69 2.72
C PHE A 49 -3.76 8.98 3.97
N VAL A 50 -2.71 8.16 3.83
CA VAL A 50 -2.17 7.35 4.93
C VAL A 50 -0.78 7.84 5.26
N GLU A 51 -0.53 8.06 6.55
CA GLU A 51 0.82 8.35 7.05
C GLU A 51 1.70 7.09 6.91
N PRO A 52 2.87 7.19 6.26
CA PRO A 52 3.73 6.05 6.07
C PRO A 52 4.42 5.61 7.35
N GLU A 53 4.54 4.29 7.47
CA GLU A 53 5.47 3.66 8.40
C GLU A 53 6.90 3.78 7.83
N VAL A 54 7.92 3.63 8.67
CA VAL A 54 9.32 3.76 8.24
C VAL A 54 10.12 2.64 8.88
N SER A 55 10.98 1.94 8.13
CA SER A 55 11.90 0.96 8.73
C SER A 55 12.99 1.64 9.57
N GLU A 56 13.51 0.97 10.59
CA GLU A 56 14.63 1.49 11.41
C GLU A 56 15.86 1.82 10.55
N ALA A 57 16.12 1.02 9.51
CA ALA A 57 17.21 1.24 8.57
C ALA A 57 16.95 2.47 7.68
N ALA A 58 15.75 2.61 7.12
CA ALA A 58 15.37 3.79 6.34
C ALA A 58 15.37 5.05 7.21
N LEU A 59 14.94 4.98 8.47
CA LEU A 59 14.95 6.11 9.39
C LEU A 59 16.39 6.58 9.69
N THR A 60 17.32 5.65 9.83
CA THR A 60 18.75 5.95 10.03
C THR A 60 19.32 6.67 8.81
N GLU A 61 19.02 6.18 7.61
CA GLU A 61 19.49 6.81 6.37
C GLU A 61 18.86 8.20 6.16
N ALA A 62 17.58 8.34 6.48
CA ALA A 62 16.86 9.61 6.42
C ALA A 62 17.45 10.66 7.37
N TYR A 63 17.96 10.26 8.53
CA TYR A 63 18.64 11.15 9.46
C TYR A 63 19.89 11.79 8.82
N HIS A 64 20.67 11.02 8.06
CA HIS A 64 21.84 11.53 7.34
C HIS A 64 21.47 12.52 6.24
N LEU A 65 20.32 12.31 5.59
CA LEU A 65 19.78 13.18 4.54
C LEU A 65 18.95 14.36 5.09
N GLN A 66 18.79 14.45 6.41
CA GLN A 66 17.99 15.46 7.09
C GLN A 66 16.55 15.54 6.59
N VAL A 67 15.95 14.38 6.25
CA VAL A 67 14.57 14.27 5.78
C VAL A 67 13.70 13.53 6.78
N ASP A 68 12.45 13.97 6.94
CA ASP A 68 11.46 13.28 7.76
C ASP A 68 10.53 12.43 6.88
N LEU A 69 10.87 11.15 6.73
CA LEU A 69 10.14 10.21 5.86
C LEU A 69 8.66 10.03 6.24
N HIS A 70 8.27 10.25 7.50
CA HIS A 70 6.86 10.19 7.91
C HIS A 70 6.00 11.27 7.25
N MET A 71 6.63 12.37 6.81
CA MET A 71 5.97 13.49 6.16
C MET A 71 6.09 13.46 4.64
N GLN A 72 6.74 12.44 4.07
CA GLN A 72 6.99 12.32 2.63
C GLN A 72 6.15 11.22 2.01
N ASN A 73 5.72 11.43 0.78
CA ASN A 73 5.12 10.40 -0.07
C ASN A 73 6.01 10.11 -1.30
N TRP A 74 5.60 9.14 -2.11
CA TRP A 74 6.35 8.72 -3.31
C TRP A 74 6.64 9.86 -4.32
N HIS A 75 5.75 10.85 -4.42
CA HIS A 75 5.93 12.00 -5.29
C HIS A 75 7.01 12.95 -4.78
N ASP A 76 7.23 13.00 -3.47
CA ASP A 76 8.23 13.87 -2.84
C ASP A 76 9.64 13.26 -2.94
N GLN A 77 9.75 11.93 -3.13
CA GLN A 77 11.02 11.18 -3.16
C GLN A 77 12.14 11.83 -3.98
N PRO A 78 11.90 12.29 -5.23
CA PRO A 78 12.97 12.86 -6.05
C PRO A 78 13.64 14.10 -5.44
N SER A 79 13.02 14.76 -4.46
CA SER A 79 13.59 15.94 -3.80
C SER A 79 14.66 15.62 -2.76
N PHE A 80 14.67 14.40 -2.20
CA PHE A 80 15.61 13.97 -1.15
C PHE A 80 16.37 12.69 -1.49
N ASP A 81 15.94 11.93 -2.49
CA ASP A 81 16.57 10.72 -3.01
C ASP A 81 16.48 10.76 -4.54
N ALA A 82 17.34 11.60 -5.13
CA ALA A 82 17.40 11.82 -6.57
C ALA A 82 17.70 10.50 -7.29
N GLY A 83 16.89 10.15 -8.29
CA GLY A 83 16.99 8.85 -8.96
C GLY A 83 16.33 7.69 -8.20
N ARG A 84 15.85 7.90 -6.96
CA ARG A 84 15.17 6.89 -6.12
C ARG A 84 16.04 5.67 -5.85
N GLU A 85 17.29 5.92 -5.50
CA GLU A 85 18.34 4.91 -5.39
C GLU A 85 18.41 4.29 -3.99
N ILE A 86 17.98 5.03 -2.97
CA ILE A 86 18.13 4.64 -1.57
C ILE A 86 16.83 4.05 -1.03
N PHE A 87 15.73 4.79 -1.15
CA PHE A 87 14.46 4.45 -0.52
C PHE A 87 13.51 3.73 -1.47
N HIS A 88 12.67 2.89 -0.89
CA HIS A 88 11.56 2.24 -1.54
C HIS A 88 10.26 2.54 -0.79
N PHE A 89 9.32 3.17 -1.48
CA PHE A 89 7.95 3.35 -0.99
C PHE A 89 7.11 2.14 -1.39
N GLU A 90 6.69 1.33 -0.43
CA GLU A 90 6.00 0.07 -0.70
C GLU A 90 4.67 -0.07 0.03
N HIS A 91 3.84 -0.99 -0.44
CA HIS A 91 2.59 -1.35 0.23
C HIS A 91 2.83 -2.59 1.10
N VAL A 92 2.86 -2.39 2.43
CA VAL A 92 3.09 -3.47 3.41
C VAL A 92 2.16 -4.66 3.13
N VAL A 93 0.91 -4.40 2.74
CA VAL A 93 0.02 -5.40 2.15
C VAL A 93 0.02 -5.22 0.62
N PRO A 94 0.40 -6.24 -0.18
CA PRO A 94 0.40 -6.11 -1.63
C PRO A 94 -0.96 -5.65 -2.19
N VAL A 95 -0.95 -4.73 -3.15
CA VAL A 95 -2.17 -4.18 -3.79
C VAL A 95 -3.06 -5.30 -4.35
N SER A 96 -2.47 -6.36 -4.87
CA SER A 96 -3.21 -7.55 -5.36
C SER A 96 -4.01 -8.22 -4.25
N ALA A 97 -3.46 -8.33 -3.04
CA ALA A 97 -4.10 -8.93 -1.88
C ALA A 97 -5.21 -8.03 -1.30
N ILE A 98 -4.98 -6.71 -1.27
CA ILE A 98 -6.03 -5.73 -0.89
C ILE A 98 -7.19 -5.81 -1.89
N ARG A 99 -6.90 -5.79 -3.19
CA ARG A 99 -7.90 -5.91 -4.26
C ARG A 99 -8.71 -7.21 -4.13
N ALA A 100 -8.04 -8.34 -3.94
CA ALA A 100 -8.70 -9.63 -3.75
C ALA A 100 -9.63 -9.61 -2.53
N ALA A 101 -9.20 -9.00 -1.42
CA ALA A 101 -10.04 -8.83 -0.25
C ALA A 101 -11.28 -7.97 -0.54
N CYS A 102 -11.13 -6.87 -1.29
CA CYS A 102 -12.27 -6.04 -1.72
C CYS A 102 -13.25 -6.80 -2.63
N CYS A 103 -12.75 -7.62 -3.57
CA CYS A 103 -13.60 -8.42 -4.46
C CYS A 103 -14.49 -9.43 -3.73
N ASN A 104 -14.08 -9.84 -2.53
CA ASN A 104 -14.82 -10.79 -1.70
C ASN A 104 -15.85 -10.12 -0.77
N GLN A 105 -16.01 -8.79 -0.83
CA GLN A 105 -16.95 -8.06 0.01
C GLN A 105 -18.28 -7.81 -0.70
N THR A 106 -19.37 -7.85 0.05
CA THR A 106 -20.74 -7.67 -0.47
C THR A 106 -21.31 -6.28 -0.26
N SER A 107 -20.63 -5.40 0.48
CA SER A 107 -21.09 -4.03 0.74
C SER A 107 -19.95 -3.00 0.71
N GLU A 108 -20.29 -1.74 0.42
CA GLU A 108 -19.35 -0.61 0.47
C GLU A 108 -18.72 -0.44 1.85
N ILE A 109 -19.49 -0.65 2.92
CA ILE A 109 -19.02 -0.57 4.32
C ILE A 109 -17.94 -1.63 4.57
N ALA A 110 -18.14 -2.85 4.07
CA ALA A 110 -17.15 -3.91 4.20
C ALA A 110 -15.89 -3.63 3.37
N VAL A 111 -16.02 -3.06 2.17
CA VAL A 111 -14.87 -2.61 1.37
C VAL A 111 -14.10 -1.50 2.09
N LEU A 112 -14.80 -0.53 2.69
CA LEU A 112 -14.17 0.52 3.48
C LEU A 112 -13.39 -0.05 4.67
N ALA A 113 -13.94 -1.05 5.37
CA ALA A 113 -13.24 -1.74 6.45
C ALA A 113 -11.97 -2.46 5.97
N VAL A 114 -12.00 -3.07 4.78
CA VAL A 114 -10.81 -3.67 4.15
C VAL A 114 -9.74 -2.61 3.89
N LEU A 115 -10.10 -1.47 3.30
CA LEU A 115 -9.15 -0.38 3.06
C LEU A 115 -8.54 0.11 4.37
N LYS A 116 -9.36 0.44 5.38
CA LYS A 116 -8.87 0.92 6.68
C LYS A 116 -7.94 -0.08 7.39
N GLY A 117 -8.23 -1.37 7.29
CA GLY A 117 -7.45 -2.41 7.97
C GLY A 117 -6.18 -2.84 7.24
N ARG A 118 -6.11 -2.64 5.91
CA ARG A 118 -5.03 -3.18 5.07
C ARG A 118 -4.21 -2.14 4.32
N LEU A 119 -4.69 -0.91 4.20
CA LEU A 119 -3.96 0.16 3.52
C LEU A 119 -2.83 0.67 4.42
N ARG A 120 -1.68 0.03 4.29
CA ARG A 120 -0.45 0.37 4.99
C ARG A 120 0.65 0.55 3.96
N VAL A 121 1.39 1.64 4.08
CA VAL A 121 2.56 1.94 3.26
C VAL A 121 3.76 2.19 4.15
N ALA A 122 4.93 1.83 3.66
CA ALA A 122 6.17 2.01 4.39
C ALA A 122 7.28 2.54 3.49
N TRP A 123 8.11 3.40 4.06
CA TRP A 123 9.45 3.64 3.58
C TRP A 123 10.39 2.56 4.10
N ILE A 124 11.00 1.81 3.20
CA ILE A 124 12.07 0.86 3.47
C ILE A 124 13.27 1.19 2.58
N LEU A 125 14.42 0.56 2.79
CA LEU A 125 15.55 0.67 1.87
C LEU A 125 15.35 -0.23 0.63
N LYS A 126 16.01 0.13 -0.48
CA LYS A 126 16.05 -0.72 -1.69
C LYS A 126 16.65 -2.11 -1.42
N SER A 127 17.61 -2.20 -0.49
CA SER A 127 18.17 -3.48 -0.03
C SER A 127 17.15 -4.34 0.72
N GLU A 128 16.27 -3.71 1.51
CA GLU A 128 15.18 -4.38 2.22
C GLU A 128 14.12 -4.91 1.23
N ASP A 129 13.74 -4.11 0.22
CA ASP A 129 12.84 -4.56 -0.87
C ASP A 129 13.42 -5.73 -1.67
N ALA A 130 14.73 -5.67 -1.97
CA ALA A 130 15.43 -6.76 -2.64
C ALA A 130 15.36 -8.06 -1.83
N GLU A 131 15.49 -7.98 -0.50
CA GLU A 131 15.37 -9.13 0.39
C GLU A 131 13.94 -9.70 0.43
N LEU A 132 12.92 -8.83 0.53
CA LEU A 132 11.52 -9.24 0.39
C LEU A 132 11.26 -9.97 -0.92
N THR A 133 11.84 -9.45 -2.02
CA THR A 133 11.74 -10.09 -3.33
C THR A 133 12.45 -11.44 -3.35
N ARG A 134 13.66 -11.53 -2.79
CA ARG A 134 14.45 -12.77 -2.70
C ARG A 134 13.71 -13.87 -1.93
N LEU A 135 12.99 -13.50 -0.88
CA LEU A 135 12.16 -14.41 -0.08
C LEU A 135 10.80 -14.75 -0.72
N GLY A 136 10.50 -14.20 -1.90
CA GLY A 136 9.27 -14.48 -2.64
C GLY A 136 8.05 -13.67 -2.19
N TYR A 137 8.25 -12.63 -1.37
CA TYR A 137 7.16 -11.82 -0.80
C TYR A 137 6.72 -10.63 -1.66
N ARG A 138 7.27 -10.48 -2.86
CA ARG A 138 6.95 -9.38 -3.78
C ARG A 138 5.47 -9.33 -4.18
N SER A 139 4.86 -10.48 -4.40
CA SER A 139 3.49 -10.59 -4.94
C SER A 139 2.54 -11.40 -4.06
N ASN A 140 3.06 -12.15 -3.09
CA ASN A 140 2.28 -12.95 -2.15
C ASN A 140 2.82 -12.76 -0.73
N ARG A 141 2.00 -12.16 0.13
CA ARG A 141 2.36 -11.83 1.51
C ARG A 141 1.14 -12.08 2.41
N PRO A 142 0.85 -13.33 2.79
CA PRO A 142 -0.32 -13.67 3.59
C PRO A 142 -0.24 -13.09 5.00
N GLU A 143 0.96 -13.07 5.57
CA GLU A 143 1.27 -12.48 6.87
C GLU A 143 2.30 -11.34 6.70
N PRO A 144 1.85 -10.12 6.38
CA PRO A 144 2.72 -8.98 6.09
C PRO A 144 3.79 -8.71 7.14
N ASP A 145 3.40 -8.68 8.41
CA ASP A 145 4.34 -8.40 9.50
C ASP A 145 5.36 -9.53 9.67
N ALA A 146 4.98 -10.79 9.40
CA ALA A 146 5.91 -11.91 9.44
C ALA A 146 6.90 -11.86 8.27
N ALA A 147 6.44 -11.49 7.07
CA ALA A 147 7.31 -11.32 5.91
C ALA A 147 8.36 -10.21 6.13
N TYR A 148 7.96 -9.09 6.74
CA TYR A 148 8.88 -8.01 7.13
C TYR A 148 9.93 -8.53 8.13
N ARG A 149 9.49 -9.20 9.20
CA ARG A 149 10.42 -9.79 10.17
C ARG A 149 11.41 -10.78 9.53
N ASN A 150 10.93 -11.62 8.62
CA ASN A 150 11.76 -12.60 7.92
C ASN A 150 12.78 -11.94 6.99
N ALA A 151 12.43 -10.80 6.39
CA ALA A 151 13.34 -9.97 5.60
C ALA A 151 14.27 -9.08 6.44
N GLY A 152 14.22 -9.18 7.78
CA GLY A 152 15.00 -8.35 8.68
C GLY A 152 14.49 -6.91 8.83
N ILE A 153 13.32 -6.60 8.27
CA ILE A 153 12.72 -5.26 8.30
C ILE A 153 12.00 -5.06 9.63
N ARG A 154 12.44 -4.05 10.38
CA ARG A 154 11.80 -3.61 11.61
C ARG A 154 11.23 -2.23 11.40
N LEU A 155 9.94 -2.06 11.66
CA LEU A 155 9.29 -0.76 11.57
C LEU A 155 9.58 0.04 12.84
N ALA A 156 10.03 1.27 12.66
CA ALA A 156 10.22 2.20 13.75
C ALA A 156 8.88 2.47 14.47
N PRO A 157 8.92 2.73 15.79
CA PRO A 157 7.72 3.13 16.52
C PRO A 157 7.07 4.34 15.84
N ARG A 158 5.75 4.29 15.64
CA ARG A 158 5.01 5.48 15.21
C ARG A 158 5.28 6.59 16.21
N ARG A 159 5.50 7.82 15.71
CA ARG A 159 5.51 9.00 16.58
C ARG A 159 4.20 8.98 17.36
N GLY A 160 4.30 8.92 18.68
CA GLY A 160 3.13 8.85 19.55
C GLY A 160 2.17 9.98 19.19
N GLY A 161 0.89 9.63 18.99
CA GLY A 161 -0.18 10.60 18.86
C GLY A 161 -0.46 11.33 20.17
#